data_AF-A0A7X3A5N0-F1
#
_entry.id   AF-A0A7X3A5N0-F1
#
_cell.length_a   1.000
_cell.length_b   1.000
_cell.length_c   1.000
_cell.angle_alpha   90.00
_cell.angle_beta   90.00
_cell.angle_gamma   90.00
#
_symmetry.space_group_name_H-M   'P 1'
#
loop_
_entity.id
_entity.type
_entity.pdbx_description
1 polymer ?
#
loop_
_entity_poly.entity_id
_entity_poly.type
_entity_poly.pdbx_seq_one_letter_code
_entity_poly.pdbx_strand_id
1 'polypeptide(L)'
;MNTWQGAWHIVRHEMNRDKYGVLITIGFCLYMVFVTMGIFDLDEEVPEGLTWILDLAYAIVFPSFAFVMNRTSLKAWREDSFTDKLAEWRTMPISLKQLTLGRLIQIIIILTPIVILFFGVQYAVMAEIRNSISIGAYILFAMFWYFYGVGVAVMYVYYELGHSGKAYFFFCYLFVVAITIVMVILKLANVSVVLGLLKELQAGHWWYTTAAFIYSLGAMLLGYSLIVKRLEKRSFVNRNWEANV
;
A
#
# COMPACT_ATOMS: atom_id res chain seq x y z
N MET A 1 -7.04 16.54 -24.48
CA MET A 1 -6.99 15.16 -23.95
C MET A 1 -7.93 15.03 -22.78
N ASN A 2 -8.74 13.98 -22.72
CA ASN A 2 -9.61 13.74 -21.57
C ASN A 2 -8.74 13.47 -20.31
N THR A 3 -9.24 13.78 -19.11
CA THR A 3 -8.47 13.62 -17.85
C THR A 3 -8.03 12.16 -17.64
N TRP A 4 -8.88 11.21 -18.02
CA TRP A 4 -8.58 9.79 -17.99
C TRP A 4 -7.45 9.37 -18.96
N GLN A 5 -7.47 9.88 -20.20
CA GLN A 5 -6.47 9.54 -21.22
C GLN A 5 -5.07 10.06 -20.83
N GLY A 6 -5.01 11.26 -20.23
CA GLY A 6 -3.77 11.80 -19.71
C GLY A 6 -3.22 11.00 -18.54
N ALA A 7 -4.08 10.63 -17.59
CA ALA A 7 -3.69 9.79 -16.45
C ALA A 7 -3.12 8.43 -16.90
N TRP A 8 -3.79 7.76 -17.86
CA TRP A 8 -3.31 6.49 -18.40
C TRP A 8 -1.94 6.58 -19.07
N HIS A 9 -1.69 7.64 -19.83
CA HIS A 9 -0.40 7.85 -20.47
C HIS A 9 0.74 8.03 -19.45
N ILE A 10 0.49 8.76 -18.36
CA ILE A 10 1.45 8.93 -17.26
C ILE A 10 1.79 7.58 -16.63
N VAL A 11 0.76 6.79 -16.28
CA VAL A 11 0.94 5.47 -15.67
C VAL A 11 1.78 4.56 -16.55
N ARG A 12 1.45 4.49 -17.85
CA ARG A 12 2.18 3.64 -18.81
C ARG A 12 3.65 4.06 -18.92
N HIS A 13 3.92 5.36 -18.91
CA HIS A 13 5.27 5.89 -18.96
C HIS A 13 6.07 5.52 -17.68
N GLU A 14 5.49 5.72 -16.50
CA GLU A 14 6.15 5.38 -15.23
C GLU A 14 6.43 3.88 -15.10
N MET A 15 5.45 3.03 -15.46
CA MET A 15 5.60 1.58 -15.36
C MET A 15 6.69 1.04 -16.31
N ASN A 16 6.88 1.67 -17.47
CA ASN A 16 7.96 1.34 -18.39
C ASN A 16 9.35 1.78 -17.89
N ARG A 17 9.41 2.86 -17.12
CA ARG A 17 10.66 3.36 -16.54
C ARG A 17 11.09 2.51 -15.34
N ASP A 18 10.13 2.05 -14.54
CA ASP A 18 10.38 1.41 -13.25
C ASP A 18 10.23 -0.13 -13.29
N LYS A 19 10.44 -0.77 -14.44
CA LYS A 19 10.31 -2.23 -14.65
C LYS A 19 11.10 -3.06 -13.63
N TYR A 20 12.34 -2.65 -13.32
CA TYR A 20 13.17 -3.33 -12.33
C TYR A 20 12.60 -3.25 -10.91
N GLY A 21 11.97 -2.12 -10.57
CA GLY A 21 11.32 -1.98 -9.27
C GLY A 21 10.12 -2.91 -9.13
N VAL A 22 9.34 -3.12 -10.21
CA VAL A 22 8.23 -4.08 -10.22
C VAL A 22 8.75 -5.51 -9.99
N LEU A 23 9.85 -5.89 -10.65
CA LEU A 23 10.49 -7.19 -10.43
C LEU A 23 10.96 -7.38 -8.98
N ILE A 24 11.53 -6.34 -8.37
CA ILE A 24 11.92 -6.36 -6.96
C ILE A 24 10.69 -6.51 -6.06
N THR A 25 9.60 -5.79 -6.34
CA THR A 25 8.34 -5.93 -5.58
C THR A 25 7.76 -7.34 -5.70
N ILE A 26 7.82 -7.98 -6.88
CA ILE A 26 7.41 -9.39 -7.06
C ILE A 26 8.33 -10.32 -6.24
N GLY A 27 9.64 -10.12 -6.29
CA GLY A 27 10.59 -10.90 -5.49
C GLY A 27 10.34 -10.77 -3.98
N PHE A 28 10.07 -9.54 -3.51
CA PHE A 28 9.69 -9.28 -2.13
C PHE A 28 8.34 -9.92 -1.75
N CYS A 29 7.37 -9.89 -2.67
CA CYS A 29 6.09 -10.59 -2.49
C CYS A 29 6.28 -12.10 -2.29
N LEU A 30 7.08 -12.75 -3.15
CA LEU A 30 7.37 -14.18 -3.01
C LEU A 30 8.14 -14.50 -1.72
N TYR A 31 9.10 -13.66 -1.35
CA TYR A 31 9.78 -13.77 -0.05
C TYR A 31 8.78 -13.69 1.11
N MET A 32 7.84 -12.75 1.08
CA MET A 32 6.83 -12.62 2.11
C MET A 32 5.89 -13.84 2.17
N VAL A 33 5.53 -14.43 1.03
CA VAL A 33 4.77 -15.70 1.02
C VAL A 33 5.55 -16.79 1.76
N PHE A 34 6.84 -16.95 1.46
CA PHE A 34 7.71 -17.92 2.13
C PHE A 34 7.83 -17.67 3.63
N VAL A 35 7.99 -16.41 4.05
CA VAL A 35 8.01 -16.05 5.48
C VAL A 35 6.69 -16.42 6.16
N THR A 36 5.55 -16.12 5.53
CA THR A 36 4.25 -16.50 6.09
C THR A 36 4.06 -18.01 6.12
N MET A 37 4.61 -18.76 5.16
CA MET A 37 4.60 -20.23 5.16
C MET A 37 5.24 -20.80 6.40
N GLY A 38 6.45 -20.36 6.76
CA GLY A 38 7.10 -20.84 7.98
C GLY A 38 6.36 -20.51 9.28
N ILE A 39 5.42 -19.56 9.26
CA ILE A 39 4.60 -19.21 10.44
C ILE A 39 3.33 -20.07 10.51
N PHE A 40 2.74 -20.44 9.37
CA PHE A 40 1.54 -21.28 9.31
C PHE A 40 1.85 -22.77 9.48
N ASP A 41 2.94 -23.28 8.88
CA ASP A 41 3.36 -24.70 8.86
C ASP A 41 3.87 -25.24 10.23
N LEU A 42 3.66 -24.49 11.31
CA LEU A 42 3.89 -24.98 12.66
C LEU A 42 2.64 -25.81 13.04
N ASP A 43 2.73 -27.13 12.85
CA ASP A 43 1.71 -28.19 13.07
C ASP A 43 0.89 -28.11 14.39
N GLU A 44 1.27 -27.23 15.32
CA GLU A 44 0.55 -26.92 16.55
C GLU A 44 0.26 -25.42 16.59
N GLU A 45 -1.01 -25.07 16.85
CA GLU A 45 -1.54 -23.71 17.09
C GLU A 45 -0.47 -22.62 17.02
N VAL A 46 -0.47 -21.82 15.93
CA VAL A 46 0.49 -20.71 15.70
C VAL A 46 0.84 -20.07 17.05
N PRO A 47 2.09 -20.22 17.55
CA PRO A 47 2.41 -19.85 18.91
C PRO A 47 1.91 -18.43 19.21
N GLU A 48 1.29 -18.19 20.36
CA GLU A 48 0.75 -16.86 20.72
C GLU A 48 1.79 -15.73 20.56
N GLY A 49 3.08 -16.07 20.66
CA GLY A 49 4.20 -15.17 20.41
C GLY A 49 4.47 -14.80 18.94
N LEU A 50 3.92 -15.52 17.96
CA LEU A 50 4.10 -15.31 16.52
C LEU A 50 2.87 -14.68 15.84
N THR A 51 1.68 -14.81 16.42
CA THR A 51 0.43 -14.25 15.84
C THR A 51 0.49 -12.74 15.66
N TRP A 52 1.02 -12.00 16.64
CA TRP A 52 1.18 -10.54 16.53
C TRP A 52 2.21 -10.13 15.46
N ILE A 53 3.22 -10.97 15.18
CA ILE A 53 4.21 -10.72 14.12
C ILE A 53 3.55 -10.89 12.76
N LEU A 54 2.69 -11.91 12.63
CA LEU A 54 1.89 -12.13 11.42
C LEU A 54 0.95 -10.95 11.17
N ASP A 55 0.23 -10.48 12.20
CA ASP A 55 -0.67 -9.33 12.11
C ASP A 55 0.08 -8.05 11.70
N LEU A 56 1.24 -7.81 12.32
CA LEU A 56 2.10 -6.68 12.01
C LEU A 56 2.63 -6.75 10.58
N ALA A 57 3.07 -7.94 10.15
CA ALA A 57 3.57 -8.17 8.80
C ALA A 57 2.48 -7.84 7.77
N TYR A 58 1.27 -8.38 7.94
CA TYR A 58 0.16 -8.08 7.03
C TYR A 58 -0.20 -6.58 7.03
N ALA A 59 -0.33 -5.97 8.22
CA ALA A 59 -0.73 -4.58 8.33
C ALA A 59 0.25 -3.58 7.67
N ILE A 60 1.55 -3.88 7.66
CA ILE A 60 2.59 -3.03 7.06
C ILE A 60 2.84 -3.37 5.59
N VAL A 61 2.89 -4.65 5.24
CA VAL A 61 3.35 -5.11 3.93
C VAL A 61 2.30 -4.85 2.84
N PHE A 62 1.01 -5.07 3.12
CA PHE A 62 -0.04 -4.92 2.10
C PHE A 62 -0.16 -3.49 1.54
N PRO A 63 -0.18 -2.43 2.38
CA PRO A 63 -0.10 -1.06 1.89
C PRO A 63 1.19 -0.76 1.12
N SER A 64 2.29 -1.41 1.48
CA SER A 64 3.60 -1.21 0.84
C SER A 64 3.66 -1.82 -0.57
N PHE A 65 2.93 -2.91 -0.83
CA PHE A 65 2.82 -3.53 -2.15
C PHE A 65 2.17 -2.64 -3.21
N ALA A 66 1.45 -1.60 -2.81
CA ALA A 66 0.91 -0.60 -3.73
C ALA A 66 1.99 0.26 -4.41
N PHE A 67 3.22 0.24 -3.88
CA PHE A 67 4.32 1.08 -4.36
C PHE A 67 5.42 0.24 -5.00
N VAL A 68 5.98 0.77 -6.09
CA VAL A 68 7.16 0.19 -6.72
C VAL A 68 8.39 0.51 -5.89
N MET A 69 9.17 -0.51 -5.55
CA MET A 69 10.42 -0.33 -4.83
C MET A 69 11.51 0.23 -5.78
N ASN A 70 11.64 1.55 -5.80
CA ASN A 70 12.54 2.31 -6.69
C ASN A 70 13.67 3.00 -5.88
N ARG A 71 14.87 3.12 -6.48
CA ARG A 71 15.98 3.96 -5.99
C ARG A 71 15.56 5.39 -5.64
N THR A 72 14.63 6.00 -6.38
CA THR A 72 14.09 7.34 -6.10
C THR A 72 13.37 7.40 -4.75
N SER A 73 12.58 6.37 -4.43
CA SER A 73 11.91 6.24 -3.13
C SER A 73 12.92 6.05 -1.98
N LEU A 74 14.00 5.32 -2.22
CA LEU A 74 15.08 5.13 -1.24
C LEU A 74 15.91 6.40 -1.02
N LYS A 75 16.08 7.22 -2.07
CA LYS A 75 16.78 8.51 -1.98
C LYS A 75 15.93 9.64 -1.41
N ALA A 76 14.60 9.48 -1.33
CA ALA A 76 13.68 10.51 -0.87
C ALA A 76 13.94 11.02 0.55
N TRP A 77 14.64 10.24 1.37
CA TRP A 77 15.07 10.67 2.71
C TRP A 77 16.22 11.68 2.66
N ARG A 78 17.15 11.55 1.70
CA ARG A 78 18.36 12.38 1.58
C ARG A 78 18.17 13.55 0.62
N GLU A 79 17.44 13.33 -0.47
CA GLU A 79 17.20 14.29 -1.55
C GLU A 79 15.69 14.54 -1.62
N ASP A 80 15.25 15.78 -1.82
CA ASP A 80 13.81 16.12 -1.96
C ASP A 80 13.30 15.77 -3.37
N SER A 81 13.58 14.53 -3.77
CA SER A 81 13.38 13.99 -5.13
C SER A 81 11.92 14.06 -5.58
N PHE A 82 10.97 13.98 -4.64
CA PHE A 82 9.54 14.16 -4.91
C PHE A 82 9.20 15.61 -5.26
N THR A 83 9.83 16.58 -4.61
CA THR A 83 9.61 18.00 -4.90
C THR A 83 10.25 18.38 -6.24
N ASP A 84 11.44 17.87 -6.54
CA ASP A 84 12.10 18.10 -7.83
C ASP A 84 11.30 17.50 -8.99
N LYS A 85 10.81 16.26 -8.84
CA LYS A 85 9.96 15.59 -9.82
C LYS A 85 8.66 16.36 -10.07
N LEU A 86 8.07 16.91 -9.01
CA LEU A 86 6.84 17.69 -9.11
C LEU A 86 7.08 19.07 -9.75
N ALA A 87 8.26 19.66 -9.58
CA ALA A 87 8.66 20.88 -10.27
C ALA A 87 8.85 20.63 -11.78
N GLU A 88 9.49 19.52 -12.16
CA GLU A 88 9.60 19.07 -13.56
C GLU A 88 8.21 18.84 -14.19
N TRP A 89 7.29 18.24 -13.44
CA TRP A 89 5.92 18.00 -13.91
C TRP A 89 5.10 19.27 -14.14
N ARG A 90 5.46 20.40 -13.52
CA ARG A 90 4.80 21.69 -13.76
C ARG A 90 5.27 22.40 -15.02
N THR A 91 6.45 22.05 -15.57
CA THR A 91 6.88 22.60 -16.87
C THR A 91 6.21 21.89 -18.03
N MET A 92 5.66 20.69 -17.80
CA MET A 92 4.87 19.96 -18.77
C MET A 92 3.40 20.43 -18.77
N PRO A 93 2.71 20.40 -19.93
CA PRO A 93 1.30 20.78 -20.05
C PRO A 93 0.36 19.70 -19.50
N ILE A 94 0.55 19.30 -18.24
CA ILE A 94 -0.21 18.24 -17.55
C ILE A 94 -1.02 18.88 -16.42
N SER A 95 -2.32 18.58 -16.36
CA SER A 95 -3.14 19.08 -15.25
C SER A 95 -2.85 18.33 -13.94
N LEU A 96 -2.90 19.04 -12.80
CA LEU A 96 -2.73 18.43 -11.46
C LEU A 96 -3.75 17.32 -11.19
N LYS A 97 -4.95 17.45 -11.77
CA LYS A 97 -6.01 16.44 -11.70
C LYS A 97 -5.62 15.15 -12.43
N GLN A 98 -5.02 15.26 -13.62
CA GLN A 98 -4.51 14.10 -14.37
C GLN A 98 -3.36 13.42 -13.61
N LEU A 99 -2.48 14.19 -12.99
CA LEU A 99 -1.38 13.64 -12.21
C LEU A 99 -1.88 12.84 -11.00
N THR A 100 -2.78 13.46 -10.21
CA THR A 100 -3.37 12.83 -9.03
C THR A 100 -4.10 11.54 -9.41
N LEU A 101 -4.92 11.61 -10.46
CA LEU A 101 -5.65 10.45 -10.95
C LEU A 101 -4.71 9.34 -11.46
N GLY A 102 -3.65 9.71 -12.19
CA GLY A 102 -2.63 8.78 -12.66
C GLY A 102 -1.99 8.03 -11.50
N ARG A 103 -1.63 8.73 -10.41
CA ARG A 103 -1.03 8.11 -9.23
C ARG A 103 -1.97 7.16 -8.50
N LEU A 104 -3.25 7.52 -8.39
CA LEU A 104 -4.28 6.64 -7.79
C LEU A 104 -4.53 5.39 -8.65
N ILE A 105 -4.58 5.54 -9.98
CA ILE A 105 -4.73 4.41 -10.91
C ILE A 105 -3.50 3.49 -10.83
N GLN A 106 -2.31 4.06 -10.69
CA GLN A 106 -1.07 3.30 -10.57
C GLN A 106 -1.07 2.38 -9.34
N ILE A 107 -1.57 2.84 -8.19
CA ILE A 107 -1.76 1.99 -7.00
C ILE A 107 -2.58 0.75 -7.35
N ILE A 108 -3.73 0.93 -8.00
CA ILE A 108 -4.64 -0.17 -8.36
C ILE A 108 -3.95 -1.15 -9.31
N ILE A 109 -3.24 -0.64 -10.33
CA ILE A 109 -2.57 -1.46 -11.35
C ILE A 109 -1.43 -2.28 -10.77
N ILE A 110 -0.70 -1.77 -9.78
CA ILE A 110 0.41 -2.49 -9.14
C ILE A 110 -0.12 -3.44 -8.07
N LEU A 111 -1.00 -2.95 -7.19
CA LEU A 111 -1.47 -3.72 -6.04
C LEU A 111 -2.28 -4.94 -6.47
N THR A 112 -3.15 -4.81 -7.48
CA THR A 112 -4.02 -5.91 -7.95
C THR A 112 -3.23 -7.17 -8.33
N PRO A 113 -2.27 -7.14 -9.28
CA PRO A 113 -1.52 -8.32 -9.65
C PRO A 113 -0.64 -8.85 -8.50
N ILE A 114 -0.09 -7.97 -7.65
CA ILE A 114 0.74 -8.39 -6.51
C ILE A 114 -0.10 -9.13 -5.47
N VAL A 115 -1.29 -8.64 -5.13
CA VAL A 115 -2.19 -9.29 -4.18
C VAL A 115 -2.72 -10.62 -4.73
N ILE A 116 -3.08 -10.67 -6.02
CA ILE A 116 -3.48 -11.92 -6.69
C ILE A 116 -2.32 -12.93 -6.65
N LEU A 117 -1.10 -12.50 -6.93
CA LEU A 117 0.08 -13.35 -6.87
C LEU A 117 0.36 -13.82 -5.45
N PHE A 118 0.30 -12.93 -4.46
CA PHE A 118 0.53 -13.25 -3.05
C PHE A 118 -0.43 -14.33 -2.57
N PHE A 119 -1.74 -14.06 -2.62
CA PHE A 119 -2.76 -14.99 -2.14
C PHE A 119 -2.90 -16.23 -3.04
N GLY A 120 -2.67 -16.09 -4.34
CA GLY A 120 -2.69 -17.21 -5.28
C GLY A 120 -1.58 -18.23 -4.99
N VAL A 121 -0.34 -17.75 -4.80
CA VAL A 121 0.79 -18.61 -4.44
C VAL A 121 0.62 -19.16 -3.02
N GLN A 122 0.18 -18.33 -2.08
CA GLN A 122 -0.07 -18.75 -0.71
C GLN A 122 -1.09 -19.91 -0.65
N TYR A 123 -2.23 -19.79 -1.35
CA TYR A 123 -3.23 -20.86 -1.46
C TYR A 123 -2.71 -22.11 -2.19
N ALA A 124 -1.87 -21.94 -3.22
CA ALA A 124 -1.31 -23.05 -3.99
C ALA A 124 -0.26 -23.85 -3.21
N VAL A 125 0.50 -23.20 -2.33
CA VAL A 125 1.59 -23.85 -1.58
C VAL A 125 1.13 -24.37 -0.22
N MET A 126 0.32 -23.61 0.53
CA MET A 126 -0.10 -23.99 1.88
C MET A 126 -1.27 -24.99 1.84
N ALA A 127 -0.98 -26.27 2.08
CA ALA A 127 -1.99 -27.32 2.13
C ALA A 127 -2.98 -27.13 3.29
N GLU A 128 -2.51 -26.65 4.43
CA GLU A 128 -3.32 -26.38 5.62
C GLU A 128 -4.46 -25.39 5.33
N ILE A 129 -4.16 -24.28 4.64
CA ILE A 129 -5.17 -23.28 4.28
C ILE A 129 -6.25 -23.91 3.38
N ARG A 130 -5.86 -24.75 2.41
CA ARG A 130 -6.82 -25.42 1.52
C ARG A 130 -7.71 -26.42 2.25
N ASN A 131 -7.19 -27.08 3.27
CA ASN A 131 -7.92 -28.10 4.01
C ASN A 131 -8.79 -27.51 5.13
N SER A 132 -8.38 -26.37 5.69
CA SER A 132 -9.03 -25.76 6.87
C SER A 132 -10.03 -24.65 6.52
N ILE A 133 -9.82 -23.93 5.41
CA ILE A 133 -10.57 -22.72 5.07
C ILE A 133 -11.31 -22.90 3.75
N SER A 134 -12.58 -22.48 3.71
CA SER A 134 -13.36 -22.48 2.46
C SER A 134 -12.79 -21.46 1.47
N ILE A 135 -12.77 -21.82 0.18
CA ILE A 135 -12.24 -20.94 -0.88
C ILE A 135 -12.96 -19.58 -0.92
N GLY A 136 -14.26 -19.56 -0.62
CA GLY A 136 -15.05 -18.33 -0.55
C GLY A 136 -14.59 -17.39 0.58
N ALA A 137 -14.36 -17.92 1.78
CA ALA A 137 -13.85 -17.14 2.90
C ALA A 137 -12.43 -16.62 2.61
N TYR A 138 -11.60 -17.43 1.95
CA TYR A 138 -10.25 -17.02 1.55
C TYR A 138 -10.24 -15.89 0.51
N ILE A 139 -11.16 -15.91 -0.46
CA ILE A 139 -11.32 -14.81 -1.42
C ILE A 139 -11.75 -13.52 -0.70
N LEU A 140 -12.71 -13.60 0.23
CA LEU A 140 -13.14 -12.45 1.03
C LEU A 140 -12.01 -11.89 1.89
N PHE A 141 -11.14 -12.75 2.41
CA PHE A 141 -9.95 -12.39 3.16
C PHE A 141 -8.93 -11.66 2.28
N ALA A 142 -8.66 -12.17 1.08
CA ALA A 142 -7.80 -11.51 0.11
C ALA A 142 -8.33 -10.13 -0.30
N MET A 143 -9.66 -10.03 -0.52
CA MET A 143 -10.33 -8.77 -0.84
C MET A 143 -10.26 -7.76 0.32
N PHE A 144 -10.39 -8.21 1.57
CA PHE A 144 -10.24 -7.34 2.73
C PHE A 144 -8.86 -6.67 2.74
N TRP A 145 -7.79 -7.45 2.63
CA TRP A 145 -6.42 -6.93 2.63
C TRP A 145 -6.11 -6.07 1.41
N TYR A 146 -6.71 -6.40 0.26
CA TYR A 146 -6.67 -5.54 -0.92
C TYR A 146 -7.25 -4.15 -0.64
N PHE A 147 -8.47 -4.07 -0.12
CA PHE A 147 -9.14 -2.78 0.15
C PHE A 147 -8.46 -2.00 1.27
N TYR A 148 -8.01 -2.68 2.33
CA TYR A 148 -7.17 -2.08 3.37
C TYR A 148 -5.89 -1.47 2.76
N GLY A 149 -5.18 -2.25 1.93
CA GLY A 149 -3.97 -1.82 1.23
C GLY A 149 -4.20 -0.58 0.37
N VAL A 150 -5.28 -0.56 -0.42
CA VAL A 150 -5.67 0.62 -1.21
C VAL A 150 -5.90 1.84 -0.32
N GLY A 151 -6.69 1.71 0.75
CA GLY A 151 -7.04 2.85 1.60
C GLY A 151 -5.81 3.49 2.25
N VAL A 152 -4.89 2.68 2.78
CA VAL A 152 -3.64 3.18 3.37
C VAL A 152 -2.69 3.72 2.28
N ALA A 153 -2.62 3.08 1.12
CA ALA A 153 -1.78 3.55 0.02
C ALA A 153 -2.19 4.95 -0.49
N VAL A 154 -3.48 5.27 -0.49
CA VAL A 154 -3.95 6.63 -0.81
C VAL A 154 -3.42 7.65 0.19
N MET A 155 -3.34 7.29 1.47
CA MET A 155 -2.74 8.13 2.51
C MET A 155 -1.25 8.38 2.25
N TYR A 156 -0.50 7.36 1.85
CA TYR A 156 0.88 7.52 1.42
C TYR A 156 1.03 8.46 0.23
N VAL A 157 0.18 8.32 -0.80
CA VAL A 157 0.19 9.24 -1.97
C VAL A 157 -0.10 10.68 -1.57
N TYR A 158 -1.00 10.90 -0.59
CA TYR A 158 -1.26 12.24 -0.08
C TYR A 158 -0.01 12.90 0.51
N TYR A 159 0.78 12.17 1.28
CA TYR A 159 2.05 12.69 1.81
C TYR A 159 3.12 12.80 0.72
N GLU A 160 3.19 11.83 -0.20
CA GLU A 160 4.14 11.82 -1.32
C GLU A 160 3.98 13.06 -2.21
N LEU A 161 2.77 13.38 -2.63
CA LEU A 161 2.50 14.50 -3.54
C LEU A 161 2.31 15.82 -2.79
N GLY A 162 1.74 15.78 -1.59
CA GLY A 162 1.34 16.96 -0.83
C GLY A 162 2.43 17.60 0.01
N HIS A 163 3.53 16.88 0.31
CA HIS A 163 4.56 17.30 1.25
C HIS A 163 5.99 17.08 0.68
N SER A 164 7.00 17.46 1.45
CA SER A 164 8.41 17.18 1.12
C SER A 164 8.78 15.73 1.40
N GLY A 165 9.84 15.22 0.74
CA GLY A 165 10.31 13.85 0.95
C GLY A 165 10.62 13.51 2.41
N LYS A 166 11.12 14.48 3.19
CA LYS A 166 11.37 14.33 4.62
C LYS A 166 10.09 14.12 5.44
N ALA A 167 9.04 14.89 5.14
CA ALA A 167 7.75 14.75 5.81
C ALA A 167 7.08 13.42 5.47
N TYR A 168 7.18 12.98 4.21
CA TYR A 168 6.75 11.64 3.79
C TYR A 168 7.47 10.53 4.57
N PHE A 169 8.81 10.61 4.66
CA PHE A 169 9.58 9.62 5.41
C PHE A 169 9.20 9.58 6.91
N PHE A 170 9.07 10.74 7.54
CA PHE A 170 8.64 10.82 8.94
C PHE A 170 7.23 10.26 9.14
N PHE A 171 6.32 10.52 8.19
CA PHE A 171 4.99 9.94 8.20
C PHE A 171 5.02 8.41 8.10
N CYS A 172 5.79 7.84 7.17
CA CYS A 172 5.95 6.38 7.07
C CYS A 172 6.50 5.77 8.36
N TYR A 173 7.50 6.40 8.98
CA TYR A 173 8.04 5.95 10.26
C TYR A 173 7.00 6.01 11.38
N LEU A 174 6.30 7.13 11.52
CA LEU A 174 5.25 7.31 12.52
C LEU A 174 4.11 6.31 12.30
N PHE A 175 3.74 6.04 11.06
CA PHE A 175 2.72 5.05 10.71
C PHE A 175 3.13 3.64 11.16
N VAL A 176 4.36 3.22 10.88
CA VAL A 176 4.88 1.91 11.33
C VAL A 176 4.89 1.82 12.85
N VAL A 177 5.32 2.89 13.55
CA VAL A 177 5.29 2.93 15.02
C VAL A 177 3.86 2.84 15.55
N ALA A 178 2.92 3.59 14.96
CA ALA A 178 1.52 3.57 15.37
C ALA A 178 0.88 2.20 15.16
N ILE A 179 1.08 1.56 14.01
CA ILE A 179 0.60 0.20 13.73
C ILE A 179 1.23 -0.79 14.71
N THR A 180 2.53 -0.69 14.97
CA THR A 180 3.21 -1.55 15.95
C THR A 180 2.57 -1.44 17.34
N ILE A 181 2.31 -0.21 17.81
CA ILE A 181 1.65 0.02 19.09
C ILE A 181 0.25 -0.62 19.11
N VAL A 182 -0.54 -0.43 18.05
CA VAL A 182 -1.88 -1.05 17.94
C VAL A 182 -1.79 -2.57 17.99
N MET A 183 -0.87 -3.18 17.25
CA MET A 183 -0.69 -4.64 17.25
C MET A 183 -0.21 -5.18 18.59
N VAL A 184 0.66 -4.43 19.30
CA VAL A 184 1.07 -4.80 20.66
C VAL A 184 -0.09 -4.72 21.63
N ILE A 185 -0.95 -3.70 21.54
CA ILE A 185 -2.15 -3.58 22.38
C ILE A 185 -3.11 -4.75 22.10
N LEU A 186 -3.33 -5.11 20.84
CA LEU A 186 -4.18 -6.25 20.47
C LEU A 186 -3.62 -7.58 20.95
N LYS A 187 -2.30 -7.75 20.89
CA LYS A 187 -1.60 -8.89 21.49
C LYS A 187 -1.85 -8.97 23.00
N LEU A 188 -1.75 -7.85 23.72
CA LEU A 188 -2.04 -7.82 25.17
C LEU A 188 -3.50 -8.18 25.49
N ALA A 189 -4.41 -8.01 24.53
CA ALA A 189 -5.80 -8.45 24.62
C ALA A 189 -6.04 -9.89 24.10
N ASN A 190 -4.99 -10.61 23.70
CA ASN A 190 -5.05 -11.93 23.05
C ASN A 190 -5.93 -11.96 21.78
N VAL A 191 -5.97 -10.84 21.04
CA VAL A 191 -6.70 -10.72 19.78
C VAL A 191 -5.72 -10.75 18.61
N SER A 192 -5.84 -11.77 17.77
CA SER A 192 -5.14 -11.86 16.49
C SER A 192 -6.01 -11.31 15.34
N VAL A 193 -5.51 -10.34 14.58
CA VAL A 193 -6.24 -9.71 13.47
C VAL A 193 -6.38 -10.66 12.29
N VAL A 194 -5.29 -11.30 11.86
CA VAL A 194 -5.24 -12.17 10.68
C VAL A 194 -6.07 -13.43 10.90
N LEU A 195 -5.78 -14.18 11.97
CA LEU A 195 -6.50 -15.42 12.29
C LEU A 195 -7.95 -15.12 12.72
N GLY A 196 -8.16 -14.04 13.47
CA GLY A 196 -9.50 -13.59 13.86
C GLY A 196 -10.36 -13.26 12.64
N LEU A 197 -9.83 -12.49 11.69
CA LEU A 197 -10.53 -12.17 10.45
C LEU A 197 -10.83 -13.42 9.62
N LEU A 198 -9.89 -14.36 9.50
CA LEU A 198 -10.13 -15.64 8.81
C LEU A 198 -11.28 -16.42 9.45
N LYS A 199 -11.29 -16.53 10.79
CA LYS A 199 -12.34 -17.21 11.54
C LYS A 199 -13.71 -16.56 11.35
N GLU A 200 -13.78 -15.24 11.43
CA GLU A 200 -15.02 -14.48 11.24
C GLU A 200 -15.56 -14.61 9.80
N LEU A 201 -14.69 -14.56 8.80
CA LEU A 201 -15.08 -14.75 7.40
C LEU A 201 -15.53 -16.19 7.13
N GLN A 202 -14.91 -17.17 7.77
CA GLN A 202 -15.35 -18.57 7.72
C GLN A 202 -16.70 -18.79 8.40
N ALA A 203 -17.02 -18.02 9.44
CA ALA A 203 -18.33 -17.98 10.08
C ALA A 203 -19.41 -17.31 9.19
N GLY A 204 -19.04 -16.75 8.03
CA GLY A 204 -19.96 -16.12 7.08
C GLY A 204 -20.14 -14.61 7.29
N HIS A 205 -19.35 -13.97 8.16
CA HIS A 205 -19.42 -12.54 8.43
C HIS A 205 -18.73 -11.70 7.33
N TRP A 206 -19.29 -11.70 6.13
CA TRP A 206 -18.86 -10.92 4.96
C TRP A 206 -18.79 -9.39 5.16
N TRP A 207 -19.41 -8.86 6.21
CA TRP A 207 -19.50 -7.41 6.45
C TRP A 207 -18.13 -6.74 6.68
N TYR A 208 -17.12 -7.46 7.17
CA TYR A 208 -15.75 -6.93 7.32
C TYR A 208 -15.16 -6.52 5.96
N THR A 209 -15.30 -7.36 4.94
CA THR A 209 -14.82 -7.07 3.58
C THR A 209 -15.62 -5.92 2.95
N THR A 210 -16.93 -5.86 3.18
CA THR A 210 -17.77 -4.73 2.73
C THR A 210 -17.36 -3.42 3.41
N ALA A 211 -17.08 -3.45 4.71
CA ALA A 211 -16.60 -2.28 5.44
C ALA A 211 -15.24 -1.80 4.91
N ALA A 212 -14.31 -2.73 4.63
CA ALA A 212 -13.02 -2.42 4.02
C ALA A 212 -13.19 -1.82 2.61
N PHE A 213 -14.12 -2.33 1.80
CA PHE A 213 -14.46 -1.78 0.50
C PHE A 213 -14.94 -0.33 0.60
N ILE A 214 -15.92 -0.05 1.48
CA ILE A 214 -16.43 1.30 1.72
C ILE A 214 -15.32 2.23 2.20
N TYR A 215 -14.46 1.76 3.10
CA TYR A 215 -13.28 2.48 3.56
C TYR A 215 -12.35 2.84 2.39
N SER A 216 -12.02 1.88 1.51
CA SER A 216 -11.15 2.11 0.36
C SER A 216 -11.74 3.12 -0.64
N LEU A 217 -13.05 3.03 -0.93
CA LEU A 217 -13.74 3.97 -1.80
C LEU A 217 -13.74 5.38 -1.21
N GLY A 218 -14.07 5.49 0.08
CA GLY A 218 -14.01 6.76 0.82
C GLY A 218 -12.60 7.35 0.78
N ALA A 219 -11.58 6.53 1.05
CA ALA A 219 -10.19 6.94 0.98
C ALA A 219 -9.79 7.43 -0.42
N MET A 220 -10.18 6.75 -1.49
CA MET A 220 -9.88 7.18 -2.87
C MET A 220 -10.56 8.51 -3.22
N LEU A 221 -11.85 8.67 -2.89
CA LEU A 221 -12.60 9.89 -3.20
C LEU A 221 -12.10 11.09 -2.39
N LEU A 222 -11.94 10.91 -1.08
CA LEU A 222 -11.42 11.94 -0.18
C LEU A 222 -9.97 12.26 -0.55
N GLY A 223 -9.13 11.24 -0.72
CA GLY A 223 -7.73 11.36 -1.12
C GLY A 223 -7.57 12.16 -2.41
N TYR A 224 -8.34 11.83 -3.46
CA TYR A 224 -8.34 12.60 -4.71
C TYR A 224 -8.61 14.09 -4.46
N SER A 225 -9.69 14.40 -3.72
CA SER A 225 -10.07 15.79 -3.45
C SER A 225 -9.05 16.54 -2.59
N LEU A 226 -8.46 15.88 -1.59
CA LEU A 226 -7.48 16.46 -0.68
C LEU A 226 -6.14 16.69 -1.37
N ILE A 227 -5.67 15.76 -2.19
CA ILE A 227 -4.43 15.88 -2.95
C ILE A 227 -4.54 17.05 -3.93
N VAL A 228 -5.63 17.13 -4.70
CA VAL A 228 -5.82 18.23 -5.67
C VAL A 228 -5.83 19.59 -4.96
N LYS A 229 -6.64 19.76 -3.91
CA LYS A 229 -6.69 21.01 -3.13
C LYS A 229 -5.34 21.39 -2.53
N ARG A 230 -4.54 20.40 -2.11
CA ARG A 230 -3.20 20.63 -1.55
C ARG A 230 -2.20 21.06 -2.63
N LEU A 231 -2.21 20.40 -3.79
CA LEU A 231 -1.33 20.71 -4.91
C LEU A 231 -1.58 22.10 -5.52
N GLU A 232 -2.82 22.59 -5.47
CA GLU A 232 -3.18 23.94 -5.90
C GLU A 232 -2.56 25.01 -5.00
N LYS A 233 -2.48 24.76 -3.69
CA LYS A 233 -1.96 25.72 -2.69
C LYS A 233 -0.45 25.65 -2.46
N ARG A 234 0.22 24.64 -3.01
CA ARG A 234 1.65 24.41 -2.76
C ARG A 234 2.50 25.40 -3.57
N SER A 235 3.39 26.13 -2.90
CA SER A 235 4.46 26.90 -3.55
C SER A 235 5.64 25.96 -3.82
N PHE A 236 6.19 26.06 -5.04
CA PHE A 236 7.27 25.20 -5.55
C PHE A 236 8.61 25.94 -5.66
N VAL A 237 8.67 27.18 -5.19
CA VAL A 237 9.91 27.96 -5.18
C VAL A 237 10.83 27.34 -4.13
N ASN A 238 11.90 26.73 -4.61
CA ASN A 238 12.93 26.15 -3.78
C ASN A 238 13.67 27.31 -3.07
N ARG A 239 13.43 27.48 -1.76
CA ARG A 239 13.98 28.55 -0.92
C ARG A 239 15.53 28.62 -0.91
N ASN A 240 16.19 27.61 -1.48
CA ASN A 240 17.65 27.55 -1.61
C ASN A 240 18.23 28.36 -2.78
N TRP A 241 17.41 28.93 -3.68
CA TRP A 241 17.92 29.85 -4.72
C TRP A 241 18.22 31.26 -4.20
N GLU A 242 17.64 31.67 -3.07
CA GLU A 242 17.87 32.99 -2.47
C GLU A 242 19.11 33.02 -1.56
N ALA A 243 19.75 31.88 -1.30
CA ALA A 243 20.95 31.81 -0.45
C ALA A 243 22.27 31.86 -1.23
N ASN A 244 22.23 31.89 -2.57
CA ASN A 244 23.40 31.87 -3.46
C ASN A 244 23.36 32.95 -4.55
N VAL A 245 22.61 34.04 -4.35
CA VAL A 245 22.65 35.24 -5.21
C VAL A 245 23.04 36.45 -4.38
#